data_AF-A0A9P7TR89-F1
#
_entry.id   AF-A0A9P7TR89-F1
#
_cell.length_a   1.000
_cell.length_b   1.000
_cell.length_c   1.000
_cell.angle_alpha   90.00
_cell.angle_beta   90.00
_cell.angle_gamma   90.00
#
_symmetry.space_group_name_H-M   'P 1'
#
loop_
_entity.id
_entity.type
_entity.pdbx_description
1 polymer ?
#
loop_
_entity_poly.entity_id
_entity_poly.type
_entity_poly.pdbx_seq_one_letter_code
_entity_poly.pdbx_strand_id
1 'polypeptide(L)'
;EELEEETPYSISPHSPTTWQAGDDPNSIEFKRRAIKNKILAIGRMSRVFQVLREESERVTELKTISGGRLPVGTLMLGAEGIKNAISTFEDARKVDLQNERLPPSHEEVAKHQEEERATAFQKAVYDAENDQKLHQLSRRLST
;
A
#
# COMPACT_ATOMS: atom_id res chain seq x y z
N GLU A 1 -41.97 36.06 -22.42
CA GLU A 1 -40.52 36.20 -22.21
C GLU A 1 -40.16 35.27 -21.06
N GLU A 2 -39.99 33.99 -21.38
CA GLU A 2 -39.44 32.97 -20.50
C GLU A 2 -38.51 32.17 -21.40
N LEU A 3 -37.22 32.18 -21.11
CA LEU A 3 -36.21 31.44 -21.86
C LEU A 3 -35.52 30.54 -20.84
N GLU A 4 -35.86 29.25 -20.91
CA GLU A 4 -35.38 28.20 -20.02
C GLU A 4 -33.87 27.99 -20.18
N GLU A 5 -33.23 27.83 -19.03
CA GLU A 5 -31.79 27.64 -18.82
C GLU A 5 -31.44 26.16 -19.03
N GLU A 6 -30.78 25.83 -20.15
CA GLU A 6 -30.27 24.48 -20.44
C GLU A 6 -29.04 24.17 -19.57
N THR A 7 -29.24 23.40 -18.49
CA THR A 7 -28.15 22.82 -17.69
C THR A 7 -27.48 21.65 -18.43
N PRO A 8 -26.14 21.64 -18.61
CA PRO A 8 -25.48 20.53 -19.27
C PRO A 8 -25.42 19.28 -18.37
N TYR A 9 -25.85 18.17 -18.96
CA TYR A 9 -26.03 16.85 -18.37
C TYR A 9 -24.82 16.30 -17.59
N SER A 10 -25.15 15.76 -16.42
CA SER A 10 -24.31 14.97 -15.51
C SER A 10 -23.51 13.85 -16.21
N ILE A 11 -22.18 13.93 -16.11
CA ILE A 11 -21.23 12.90 -16.57
C ILE A 11 -21.21 11.78 -15.51
N SER A 12 -22.08 10.78 -15.69
CA SER A 12 -22.08 9.56 -14.87
C SER A 12 -21.09 8.53 -15.43
N PRO A 13 -20.17 7.96 -14.63
CA PRO A 13 -19.09 7.09 -15.13
C PRO A 13 -19.50 5.61 -15.26
N HIS A 14 -20.71 5.29 -15.70
CA HIS A 14 -21.13 3.90 -15.87
C HIS A 14 -22.09 3.75 -17.06
N SER A 15 -21.53 3.37 -18.21
CA SER A 15 -22.25 2.61 -19.23
C SER A 15 -21.23 1.79 -20.01
N PRO A 16 -21.22 0.45 -19.91
CA PRO A 16 -20.47 -0.37 -20.84
C PRO A 16 -21.09 -0.16 -22.22
N THR A 17 -20.24 0.20 -23.18
CA THR A 17 -20.54 0.37 -24.59
C THR A 17 -21.53 -0.69 -25.08
N THR A 18 -22.74 -0.26 -25.46
CA THR A 18 -23.69 -1.07 -26.23
C THR A 18 -22.97 -1.59 -27.47
N TRP A 19 -22.73 -2.89 -27.53
CA TRP A 19 -22.34 -3.56 -28.77
C TRP A 19 -23.54 -3.44 -29.71
N GLN A 20 -23.47 -2.53 -30.67
CA GLN A 20 -24.43 -2.52 -31.77
C GLN A 20 -24.27 -3.84 -32.52
N ALA A 21 -25.23 -4.73 -32.34
CA ALA A 21 -25.35 -5.98 -33.07
C ALA A 21 -25.59 -5.65 -34.56
N GLY A 22 -24.52 -5.53 -35.33
CA GLY A 22 -24.60 -5.16 -36.75
C GLY A 22 -23.26 -4.94 -37.45
N ASP A 23 -22.16 -4.68 -36.73
CA ASP A 23 -20.86 -4.48 -37.35
C ASP A 23 -20.17 -5.83 -37.64
N ASP A 24 -19.88 -6.10 -38.93
CA ASP A 24 -19.01 -7.21 -39.34
C ASP A 24 -17.63 -7.05 -38.65
N PRO A 25 -17.19 -8.02 -37.84
CA PRO A 25 -15.91 -7.94 -37.13
C PRO A 25 -14.69 -7.85 -38.06
N ASN A 26 -14.84 -8.20 -39.33
CA ASN A 26 -13.79 -8.06 -40.34
C ASN A 26 -13.74 -6.70 -41.02
N SER A 27 -14.76 -5.86 -40.86
CA SER A 27 -14.81 -4.51 -41.40
C SER A 27 -13.67 -3.64 -40.88
N ILE A 28 -13.08 -2.84 -41.77
CA ILE A 28 -12.03 -1.87 -41.44
C ILE A 28 -12.54 -0.85 -40.42
N GLU A 29 -13.81 -0.47 -40.50
CA GLU A 29 -14.44 0.49 -39.59
C GLU A 29 -14.59 -0.08 -38.17
N PHE A 30 -15.01 -1.34 -38.06
CA PHE A 30 -15.06 -2.04 -36.77
C PHE A 30 -13.67 -2.15 -36.14
N LYS A 31 -12.65 -2.52 -36.92
CA LYS A 31 -11.26 -2.60 -36.44
C LYS A 31 -10.72 -1.24 -35.99
N ARG A 32 -11.00 -0.17 -36.74
CA ARG A 32 -10.63 1.21 -36.36
C ARG A 32 -11.32 1.64 -35.06
N ARG A 33 -12.61 1.34 -34.90
CA ARG A 33 -13.39 1.61 -33.69
C ARG A 33 -12.86 0.82 -32.49
N ALA A 34 -12.55 -0.46 -32.70
CA ALA A 34 -11.98 -1.32 -31.67
C ALA A 34 -10.62 -0.81 -31.19
N ILE A 35 -9.73 -0.38 -32.10
CA ILE A 35 -8.43 0.20 -31.73
C ILE A 35 -8.63 1.51 -30.95
N LYS A 36 -9.50 2.40 -31.42
CA LYS A 36 -9.82 3.65 -30.70
C LYS A 36 -10.33 3.37 -29.30
N ASN A 37 -11.24 2.41 -29.15
CA ASN A 37 -11.78 2.02 -27.84
C ASN A 37 -10.70 1.40 -26.95
N LYS A 38 -9.77 0.60 -27.49
CA LYS A 38 -8.63 0.08 -26.73
C LYS A 38 -7.73 1.20 -26.22
N ILE A 39 -7.38 2.18 -27.07
CA ILE A 39 -6.57 3.34 -26.68
C ILE A 39 -7.27 4.13 -25.57
N LEU A 40 -8.57 4.41 -25.73
CA LEU A 40 -9.37 5.11 -24.73
C LEU A 40 -9.45 4.34 -23.41
N ALA A 41 -9.64 3.02 -23.47
CA ALA A 41 -9.67 2.17 -22.29
C ALA A 41 -8.32 2.18 -21.57
N ILE A 42 -7.21 2.04 -22.30
CA ILE A 42 -5.85 2.12 -21.74
C ILE A 42 -5.63 3.49 -21.07
N GLY A 43 -6.03 4.58 -21.72
CA GLY A 43 -5.91 5.93 -21.14
C GLY A 43 -6.71 6.09 -19.84
N ARG A 44 -7.96 5.60 -19.81
CA ARG A 44 -8.79 5.61 -18.60
C ARG A 44 -8.19 4.75 -17.49
N MET A 45 -7.75 3.53 -17.81
CA MET A 45 -7.11 2.63 -16.84
C MET A 45 -5.82 3.23 -16.30
N SER A 46 -4.98 3.83 -17.15
CA SER A 46 -3.76 4.53 -16.72
C SER A 46 -4.08 5.61 -15.69
N ARG A 47 -5.11 6.43 -15.93
CA ARG A 47 -5.53 7.47 -14.98
C ARG A 47 -6.02 6.88 -13.65
N VAL A 48 -6.79 5.79 -13.69
CA VAL A 48 -7.26 5.09 -12.48
C VAL A 48 -6.07 4.53 -11.70
N PHE A 49 -5.11 3.87 -12.36
CA PHE A 49 -3.92 3.33 -11.71
C PHE A 49 -3.06 4.42 -11.08
N GLN A 50 -2.92 5.56 -11.75
CA GLN A 50 -2.20 6.70 -11.19
C GLN A 50 -2.85 7.17 -9.88
N VAL A 51 -4.17 7.39 -9.88
CA VAL A 51 -4.89 7.84 -8.68
C VAL A 51 -4.77 6.79 -7.57
N LEU A 52 -4.97 5.50 -7.87
CA LEU A 52 -4.84 4.45 -6.87
C LEU A 52 -3.44 4.38 -6.26
N ARG A 53 -2.40 4.58 -7.08
CA ARG A 53 -1.02 4.63 -6.60
C ARG A 53 -0.82 5.83 -5.67
N GLU A 54 -1.19 7.03 -6.11
CA GLU A 54 -1.06 8.26 -5.32
C GLU A 54 -1.80 8.15 -3.98
N GLU A 55 -3.04 7.65 -3.97
CA GLU A 55 -3.80 7.48 -2.71
C GLU A 55 -3.18 6.40 -1.82
N SER A 56 -2.66 5.30 -2.39
CA SER A 56 -1.99 4.25 -1.62
C SER A 56 -0.70 4.73 -0.98
N GLU A 57 0.09 5.55 -1.68
CA GLU A 57 1.30 6.16 -1.16
C GLU A 57 0.97 7.09 0.01
N ARG A 58 -0.01 8.00 -0.15
CA ARG A 58 -0.48 8.89 0.94
C ARG A 58 -0.95 8.13 2.18
N VAL A 59 -1.71 7.05 1.98
CA VAL A 59 -2.16 6.19 3.10
C VAL A 59 -0.98 5.51 3.79
N THR A 60 0.00 5.06 3.03
CA THR A 60 1.18 4.37 3.57
C THR A 60 2.04 5.33 4.38
N GLU A 61 2.29 6.53 3.86
CA GLU A 61 3.00 7.61 4.57
C GLU A 61 2.26 8.00 5.86
N LEU A 62 0.94 8.18 5.81
CA LEU A 62 0.19 8.53 7.01
C LEU A 62 0.22 7.40 8.05
N LYS A 63 0.21 6.14 7.62
CA LYS A 63 0.36 4.98 8.51
C LYS A 63 1.74 4.93 9.16
N THR A 64 2.82 5.23 8.43
CA THR A 64 4.17 5.21 9.01
C THR A 64 4.31 6.29 10.08
N ILE A 65 3.78 7.50 9.85
CA ILE A 65 3.74 8.58 10.86
C ILE A 65 2.94 8.18 12.09
N SER A 66 1.79 7.55 11.86
CA SER A 66 0.80 7.24 12.91
C SER A 66 1.11 5.94 13.67
N GLY A 67 2.27 5.31 13.44
CA GLY A 67 2.69 4.11 14.16
C GLY A 67 1.99 2.82 13.71
N GLY A 68 1.62 2.73 12.44
CA GLY A 68 1.12 1.50 11.80
C GLY A 68 -0.39 1.44 11.59
N ARG A 69 -1.17 2.36 12.19
CA ARG A 69 -2.62 2.45 11.98
C ARG A 69 -3.05 3.89 11.69
N LEU A 70 -4.02 4.04 10.78
CA LEU A 70 -4.60 5.35 10.47
C LEU A 70 -5.38 5.90 11.68
N PRO A 71 -5.20 7.19 12.03
CA PRO A 71 -5.99 7.83 13.07
C PRO A 71 -7.47 7.83 12.71
N VAL A 72 -8.34 7.50 13.68
CA VAL A 72 -9.80 7.40 13.46
C VAL A 72 -10.39 8.75 13.03
N GLY A 73 -9.90 9.86 13.60
CA GLY A 73 -10.33 11.21 13.21
C GLY A 73 -10.03 11.54 11.76
N THR A 74 -8.85 11.16 11.27
CA THR A 74 -8.48 11.36 9.86
C THR A 74 -9.30 10.47 8.93
N LEU A 75 -9.63 9.25 9.36
CA LEU A 75 -10.47 8.33 8.58
C LEU A 75 -11.92 8.81 8.48
N MET A 76 -12.48 9.40 9.55
CA MET A 76 -13.83 10.00 9.54
C MET A 76 -13.96 11.15 8.54
N LEU A 77 -12.88 11.90 8.33
CA LEU A 77 -12.80 13.00 7.36
C LEU A 77 -12.66 12.50 5.90
N GLY A 78 -12.56 11.18 5.69
CA GLY A 78 -12.48 10.58 4.36
C GLY A 78 -11.19 10.93 3.60
N ALA A 79 -11.29 11.01 2.28
CA ALA A 79 -10.15 11.24 1.40
C ALA A 79 -9.49 12.61 1.63
N GLU A 80 -10.27 13.65 1.94
CA GLU A 80 -9.73 14.98 2.23
C GLU A 80 -8.94 15.01 3.53
N GLY A 81 -9.41 14.28 4.55
CA GLY A 81 -8.67 14.10 5.80
C GLY A 81 -7.30 13.49 5.56
N ILE A 82 -7.24 12.41 4.78
CA ILE A 82 -5.98 11.73 4.45
C ILE A 82 -5.05 12.66 3.66
N LYS A 83 -5.58 13.39 2.68
CA LYS A 83 -4.80 14.32 1.85
C LYS A 83 -4.18 15.46 2.66
N ASN A 84 -4.89 15.97 3.66
CA ASN A 84 -4.46 17.13 4.45
C ASN A 84 -3.71 16.76 5.73
N ALA A 85 -3.62 15.46 6.07
CA ALA A 85 -3.01 15.00 7.32
C ALA A 85 -1.49 15.24 7.40
N ILE A 86 -0.79 15.29 6.26
CA ILE A 86 0.65 15.54 6.17
C ILE A 86 0.86 16.86 5.40
N SER A 87 0.36 17.95 5.96
CA SER A 87 0.44 19.28 5.32
C SER A 87 1.51 20.18 5.93
N THR A 88 2.05 19.83 7.10
CA THR A 88 3.04 20.66 7.80
C THR A 88 4.46 20.15 7.56
N PHE A 89 5.42 21.08 7.61
CA PHE A 89 6.84 20.77 7.45
C PHE A 89 7.36 19.82 8.54
N GLU A 90 6.90 20.00 9.78
CA GLU A 90 7.33 19.15 10.90
C GLU A 90 6.88 17.69 10.71
N ASP A 91 5.67 17.48 10.17
CA ASP A 91 5.17 16.12 9.86
C ASP A 91 6.01 15.45 8.78
N ALA A 92 6.31 16.17 7.68
CA ALA A 92 7.15 15.68 6.60
C ALA A 92 8.57 15.36 7.11
N ARG A 93 9.17 16.28 7.88
CA ARG A 93 10.50 16.09 8.48
C ARG A 93 10.56 14.85 9.37
N LYS A 94 9.50 14.55 10.13
CA LYS A 94 9.46 13.38 11.00
C LYS A 94 9.48 12.06 10.21
N VAL A 95 8.83 12.02 9.03
CA VAL A 95 8.90 10.89 8.10
C VAL A 95 10.31 10.74 7.56
N ASP A 96 10.86 11.85 7.04
CA ASP A 96 12.15 11.84 6.36
C ASP A 96 13.30 11.51 7.31
N LEU A 97 13.19 11.89 8.58
CA LEU A 97 14.22 11.63 9.61
C LEU A 97 14.61 10.15 9.72
N GLN A 98 13.71 9.20 9.42
CA GLN A 98 14.07 7.79 9.39
C GLN A 98 14.94 7.42 8.18
N ASN A 99 14.65 8.00 7.02
CA ASN A 99 15.33 7.76 5.75
C ASN A 99 16.62 8.57 5.59
N GLU A 100 16.75 9.70 6.29
CA GLU A 100 17.94 10.55 6.31
C GLU A 100 19.07 10.02 7.21
N ARG A 101 18.80 8.98 8.01
CA ARG A 101 19.84 8.36 8.84
C ARG A 101 20.87 7.66 7.97
N LEU A 102 22.14 7.76 8.40
CA LEU A 102 23.20 6.96 7.83
C LEU A 102 22.86 5.47 8.00
N PRO A 103 23.11 4.64 6.97
CA PRO A 103 23.12 3.20 7.16
C PRO A 103 24.06 2.83 8.31
N PRO A 104 23.72 1.81 9.13
CA PRO A 104 24.57 1.40 10.23
C PRO A 104 25.94 0.95 9.71
N SER A 105 26.99 1.29 10.46
CA SER A 105 28.36 0.88 10.13
C SER A 105 28.53 -0.63 10.26
N HIS A 106 29.57 -1.17 9.63
CA HIS A 106 29.83 -2.61 9.67
C HIS A 106 30.05 -3.14 11.10
N GLU A 107 30.68 -2.33 11.96
CA GLU A 107 30.90 -2.67 13.37
C GLU A 107 29.60 -2.67 14.18
N GLU A 108 28.73 -1.67 13.96
CA GLU A 108 27.41 -1.62 14.60
C GLU A 108 26.52 -2.79 14.16
N VAL A 109 26.55 -3.15 12.88
CA VAL A 109 25.84 -4.31 12.34
C VAL A 109 26.36 -5.61 12.96
N ALA A 110 27.69 -5.77 13.05
CA ALA A 110 28.30 -6.96 13.66
C ALA A 110 27.94 -7.09 15.15
N LYS A 111 28.02 -5.98 15.89
CA LYS A 111 27.65 -5.94 17.30
C LYS A 111 26.18 -6.26 17.52
N HIS A 112 25.27 -5.68 16.73
CA HIS A 112 23.84 -5.96 16.81
C HIS A 112 23.54 -7.45 16.52
N GLN A 113 24.20 -8.03 15.51
CA GLN A 113 24.08 -9.47 15.21
C GLN A 113 24.61 -10.35 16.35
N GLU A 114 25.71 -9.95 16.99
CA GLU A 114 26.26 -10.68 18.13
C GLU A 114 25.32 -10.62 19.34
N GLU A 115 24.75 -9.44 19.64
CA GLU A 115 23.75 -9.26 20.70
C GLU A 115 22.47 -10.07 20.43
N GLU A 116 21.94 -10.04 19.20
CA GLU A 116 20.80 -10.87 18.79
C GLU A 116 21.11 -12.37 18.92
N ARG A 117 22.32 -12.79 18.51
CA ARG A 117 22.74 -14.18 18.63
C ARG A 117 22.90 -14.60 20.09
N ALA A 118 23.46 -13.73 20.93
CA ALA A 118 23.66 -13.99 22.35
C ALA A 118 22.32 -14.10 23.09
N THR A 119 21.38 -13.20 22.81
CA THR A 119 20.02 -13.24 23.37
C THR A 119 19.25 -14.47 22.90
N ALA A 120 19.32 -14.82 21.61
CA ALA A 120 18.74 -16.05 21.08
C ALA A 120 19.34 -17.31 21.74
N PHE A 121 20.65 -17.31 21.97
CA PHE A 121 21.34 -18.41 22.64
C PHE A 121 20.93 -18.53 24.11
N GLN A 122 20.90 -17.44 24.86
CA GLN A 122 20.41 -17.44 26.25
C GLN A 122 18.96 -17.94 26.34
N LYS A 123 18.10 -17.49 25.43
CA LYS A 123 16.72 -17.95 25.36
C LYS A 123 16.65 -19.46 25.09
N ALA A 124 17.44 -19.97 24.16
CA ALA A 124 17.48 -21.39 23.85
C ALA A 124 17.98 -22.25 25.03
N VAL A 125 18.98 -21.76 25.78
CA VAL A 125 19.47 -22.42 27.00
C VAL A 125 18.38 -22.46 28.07
N TYR A 126 17.73 -21.32 28.34
CA TYR A 126 16.63 -21.24 29.30
C TYR A 126 15.47 -22.17 28.93
N ASP A 127 15.09 -22.20 27.65
CA ASP A 127 14.03 -23.07 27.15
C ASP A 127 14.42 -24.56 27.29
N ALA A 128 15.69 -24.91 27.05
CA ALA A 128 16.19 -26.28 27.21
C ALA A 128 16.27 -26.74 28.68
N GLU A 129 16.68 -25.85 29.60
CA GLU A 129 16.75 -26.13 31.04
C GLU A 129 15.36 -26.31 31.68
N ASN A 130 14.34 -25.68 31.09
CA ASN A 130 12.95 -25.84 31.53
C ASN A 130 12.21 -26.99 30.81
N ASP A 131 12.82 -27.64 29.81
CA ASP A 131 12.18 -28.74 29.08
C ASP A 131 12.29 -30.07 29.87
N GLN A 132 11.19 -30.44 30.50
CA GLN A 132 11.07 -31.69 31.25
C GLN A 132 11.27 -32.95 30.41
N LYS A 133 10.90 -32.93 29.11
CA LYS A 133 11.11 -34.09 28.22
C LYS A 133 12.59 -34.28 27.94
N LEU A 134 13.31 -33.19 27.68
CA LEU A 134 14.76 -33.17 27.54
C LEU A 134 15.45 -33.70 28.80
N HIS A 135 15.00 -33.27 29.98
CA HIS A 135 15.55 -33.74 31.27
C HIS A 135 15.26 -35.22 31.51
N GLN A 136 14.07 -35.72 31.15
CA GLN A 136 13.74 -37.15 31.24
C GLN A 136 14.58 -37.99 30.28
N LEU A 137 14.82 -37.51 29.06
CA LEU A 137 15.66 -38.18 28.06
C LEU A 137 17.12 -38.23 28.54
N SER A 138 17.65 -37.12 29.03
CA SER A 138 18.99 -37.01 29.63
C SER A 138 19.19 -38.04 30.76
N ARG A 139 18.24 -38.14 31.70
CA ARG A 139 18.29 -39.13 32.78
C ARG A 139 18.25 -40.57 32.27
N ARG A 140 17.50 -40.86 31.20
CA ARG A 140 17.43 -42.21 30.59
C ARG A 140 18.68 -42.58 29.81
N LEU A 141 19.39 -41.60 29.24
CA LEU A 141 20.63 -41.82 28.49
C LEU A 141 21.86 -41.89 29.40
N SER A 142 21.76 -41.39 30.63
CA SER A 142 22.84 -41.39 31.62
C SER A 142 22.97 -42.70 32.42
N THR A 143 22.10 -43.69 32.16
CA THR A 143 22.14 -45.04 32.76
C THR A 143 22.57 -46.07 31.73
#